data_AF-A0A519ZW33-F1
#
_entry.id   AF-A0A519ZW33-F1
#
_cell.length_a   1.000
_cell.length_b   1.000
_cell.length_c   1.000
_cell.angle_alpha   90.00
_cell.angle_beta   90.00
_cell.angle_gamma   90.00
#
_symmetry.space_group_name_H-M   'P 1'
#
loop_
_entity.id
_entity.type
_entity.pdbx_description
1 polymer ?
#
loop_
_entity_poly.entity_id
_entity_poly.type
_entity_poly.pdbx_seq_one_letter_code
_entity_poly.pdbx_strand_id
1 'polypeptide(L)' 'MKVILDIKDSKADFILELLEGFSSYVKTKPLSPAKAKVIDDLIDSSNDVRLHKEGKIKLKSAEDLINEL' A
#
# COMPACT_ATOMS: atom_id res chain seq x y z
N MET A 1 10.29 4.69 11.65
CA MET A 1 9.83 4.66 10.25
C MET A 1 8.79 3.55 10.10
N LYS A 2 7.89 3.61 9.11
CA LYS A 2 6.92 2.53 8.82
C LYS A 2 7.16 2.06 7.39
N VAL A 3 7.20 0.75 7.19
CA VAL A 3 7.48 0.11 5.90
C VAL A 3 6.44 -0.99 5.68
N ILE A 4 5.96 -1.13 4.45
CA ILE A 4 5.11 -2.23 4.01
C ILE A 4 6.00 -3.22 3.26
N LEU A 5 5.86 -4.50 3.58
CA LEU A 5 6.64 -5.58 2.97
C LEU A 5 5.69 -6.44 2.15
N ASP A 6 5.93 -6.52 0.85
CA ASP A 6 5.30 -7.51 -0.01
C ASP A 6 6.19 -8.76 -0.02
N ILE A 7 5.67 -9.86 0.54
CA ILE A 7 6.40 -11.11 0.75
C ILE A 7 5.60 -12.21 0.08
N LYS A 8 6.27 -13.03 -0.73
CA LYS A 8 5.64 -14.24 -1.29
C LYS A 8 5.18 -15.16 -0.16
N ASP A 9 3.95 -15.65 -0.21
CA ASP A 9 3.35 -16.53 0.81
C ASP A 9 4.28 -17.67 1.25
N SER A 10 4.94 -18.34 0.29
CA SER A 10 5.90 -19.43 0.56
C SER A 10 7.09 -19.06 1.46
N LYS A 11 7.34 -17.77 1.68
CA LYS A 11 8.43 -17.22 2.49
C LYS A 11 7.93 -16.34 3.63
N ALA A 12 6.62 -16.14 3.77
CA ALA A 12 6.04 -15.26 4.78
C ALA A 12 6.41 -15.71 6.20
N ASP A 13 6.25 -17.00 6.50
CA ASP A 13 6.57 -17.58 7.82
C ASP A 13 8.04 -17.39 8.20
N PHE A 14 8.95 -17.65 7.26
CA PHE A 14 10.39 -17.46 7.46
C PHE A 14 10.75 -16.01 7.77
N ILE A 15 10.17 -15.06 7.04
CA ILE A 15 10.44 -13.63 7.26
C ILE A 15 9.83 -13.17 8.58
N LEU A 16 8.64 -13.64 8.95
CA LEU A 16 8.02 -13.33 10.24
C LEU A 16 8.88 -13.80 11.41
N GLU A 17 9.41 -15.02 11.35
CA GLU A 17 10.31 -15.59 12.36
C GLU A 17 11.62 -14.79 12.47
N LEU A 18 12.21 -14.39 11.33
CA LEU A 18 13.38 -13.53 11.33
C LEU A 18 13.11 -12.17 11.99
N LEU A 19 11.93 -11.58 11.76
CA LEU A 19 11.54 -10.30 12.35
C LEU A 19 11.23 -10.42 13.85
N GLU A 20 10.77 -11.56 14.34
CA GLU A 20 10.64 -11.81 15.78
C GLU A 20 11.99 -11.76 16.51
N GLY A 21 13.07 -12.20 15.85
CA GLY A 21 14.44 -12.05 16.36
C GLY A 21 14.85 -10.59 16.61
N PHE A 22 14.18 -9.64 15.97
CA PHE A 22 14.40 -8.20 16.12
C PHE A 22 13.31 -7.50 16.95
N SER A 23 12.51 -8.26 17.71
CA SER A 23 11.37 -7.76 18.52
C SER A 23 11.69 -6.63 19.50
N SER A 24 12.96 -6.43 19.88
CA SER A 24 13.39 -5.32 20.73
C SER A 24 13.28 -3.95 20.05
N TYR A 25 13.29 -3.88 18.72
CA TYR A 25 13.20 -2.64 17.95
C TYR A 25 12.31 -2.70 16.70
N VAL A 26 11.78 -3.87 16.34
CA VAL A 26 10.83 -4.07 15.24
C VAL A 26 9.51 -4.58 15.78
N LYS A 27 8.40 -3.94 15.38
CA LYS A 27 7.04 -4.41 15.67
C LYS A 27 6.37 -4.84 14.39
N THR A 28 6.02 -6.11 14.30
CA THR A 28 5.28 -6.69 13.18
C THR A 28 3.78 -6.68 13.49
N LYS A 29 2.97 -6.45 12.46
CA LYS A 29 1.51 -6.64 12.51
C LYS A 29 1.10 -7.31 11.21
N PRO A 30 0.70 -8.58 11.22
CA PRO A 30 0.22 -9.23 10.01
C PRO A 30 -1.06 -8.53 9.55
N LEU A 31 -1.12 -8.26 8.24
CA LEU A 31 -2.30 -7.70 7.61
C LEU A 31 -3.07 -8.82 6.92
N SER A 32 -4.40 -8.81 7.02
CA SER A 32 -5.21 -9.70 6.19
C SER A 32 -5.19 -9.20 4.73
N PRO A 33 -5.35 -10.09 3.73
CA PRO A 33 -5.36 -9.69 2.32
C PRO A 33 -6.35 -8.56 2.00
N ALA A 34 -7.53 -8.60 2.62
CA ALA A 34 -8.55 -7.56 2.46
C ALA A 34 -8.08 -6.18 2.99
N LYS A 35 -7.32 -6.16 4.09
CA LYS A 35 -6.76 -4.92 4.65
C LYS A 35 -5.56 -4.43 3.84
N ALA A 36 -4.78 -5.34 3.25
CA ALA A 36 -3.64 -4.99 2.40
C ALA A 36 -4.13 -4.23 1.17
N LYS A 37 -5.13 -4.79 0.47
CA LYS A 37 -5.74 -4.14 -0.69
C LYS A 37 -6.25 -2.74 -0.40
N VAL A 38 -6.95 -2.54 0.72
CA VAL A 38 -7.45 -1.21 1.10
C VAL A 38 -6.31 -0.21 1.36
N ILE A 39 -5.19 -0.66 1.93
CA ILE A 39 -4.03 0.22 2.15
C ILE A 39 -3.35 0.55 0.82
N ASP A 40 -3.18 -0.43 -0.07
CA ASP A 40 -2.59 -0.21 -1.40
C ASP A 40 -3.45 0.77 -2.21
N ASP A 41 -4.77 0.54 -2.26
CA ASP A 41 -5.72 1.42 -2.93
C ASP A 41 -5.64 2.87 -2.40
N LEU A 42 -5.45 3.05 -1.08
CA LEU A 42 -5.28 4.36 -0.44
C LEU A 42 -3.92 5.01 -0.76
N ILE A 43 -2.85 4.22 -0.82
CA ILE A 43 -1.51 4.70 -1.17
C ILE A 43 -1.48 5.16 -2.63
N ASP A 44 -2.08 4.37 -3.52
CA ASP A 44 -2.17 4.67 -4.95
C ASP A 44 -2.99 5.94 -5.17
N SER A 45 -4.18 6.03 -4.55
CA SER A 45 -5.01 7.23 -4.60
C SER A 45 -4.28 8.47 -4.05
N SER A 46 -3.51 8.32 -2.97
CA SER A 46 -2.71 9.42 -2.43
C SER A 46 -1.56 9.82 -3.35
N ASN A 47 -0.94 8.87 -4.06
CA ASN A 47 0.08 9.14 -5.05
C ASN A 47 -0.50 9.86 -6.27
N ASP A 48 -1.69 9.48 -6.74
CA ASP A 48 -2.38 10.13 -7.84
C ASP A 48 -2.74 11.59 -7.51
N VAL A 49 -3.26 11.84 -6.31
CA VAL A 49 -3.52 13.20 -5.82
C VAL A 49 -2.23 14.01 -5.73
N ARG A 50 -1.13 13.39 -5.30
CA ARG A 50 0.18 14.06 -5.22
C ARG A 50 0.73 14.37 -6.61
N LEU A 51 0.68 13.44 -7.56
CA LEU A 51 1.15 13.62 -8.93
C LEU A 51 0.30 14.65 -9.70
N HIS A 52 -1.00 14.74 -9.40
CA HIS A 52 -1.86 15.81 -9.88
C HIS A 52 -1.45 17.17 -9.31
N LYS A 53 -1.18 17.26 -8.00
CA LYS A 53 -0.68 18.49 -7.36
C LYS A 53 0.73 18.88 -7.85
N GLU A 54 1.57 17.92 -8.21
CA GLU A 54 2.89 18.13 -8.82
C GLU A 54 2.82 18.50 -10.32
N GLY A 55 1.63 18.52 -10.93
CA GLY A 55 1.41 18.95 -12.32
C GLY A 55 1.86 17.95 -13.39
N LYS A 56 2.16 16.70 -13.02
CA LYS A 56 2.68 15.66 -13.94
C LYS A 56 1.59 14.87 -14.64
N ILE A 57 0.37 14.85 -14.12
CA ILE A 57 -0.80 14.18 -14.70
C ILE A 57 -2.01 15.12 -14.67
N LYS A 58 -2.74 15.20 -15.77
CA LYS A 58 -4.06 15.84 -15.81
C LYS A 58 -5.07 14.83 -15.27
N LEU A 59 -5.73 15.12 -14.16
CA LEU A 59 -6.88 14.33 -13.74
C LEU A 59 -7.94 14.44 -14.83
N LYS A 60 -8.51 13.30 -15.25
CA LYS A 60 -9.76 13.29 -16.02
C LYS A 60 -10.83 14.02 -15.20
N SER A 61 -11.67 14.78 -15.88
CA SER A 61 -12.76 15.53 -15.25
C SER A 61 -13.66 14.59 -14.46
N ALA A 62 -14.25 15.06 -13.37
CA ALA A 62 -15.32 14.31 -12.69
C ALA A 62 -16.48 13.99 -13.66
N GLU A 63 -16.67 14.80 -14.70
CA GLU A 63 -17.62 14.54 -15.79
C GLU A 63 -17.18 13.38 -16.70
N ASP A 64 -15.88 13.18 -16.93
CA ASP A 64 -15.37 12.07 -17.74
C ASP A 64 -15.56 10.72 -17.03
N LEU A 65 -15.42 10.71 -15.70
CA LEU A 65 -15.66 9.51 -14.88
C LEU A 65 -17.15 9.11 -14.86
N ILE A 66 -18.07 10.08 -14.95
CA ILE A 66 -19.52 9.81 -14.97
C ILE A 66 -19.98 9.31 -16.34
N ASN A 67 -19.31 9.72 -17.43
CA ASN A 67 -19.67 9.33 -18.80
C ASN A 67 -19.14 7.96 -19.24
N GLU A 68 -18.28 7.31 -18.45
CA GLU A 68 -17.78 5.94 -18.72
C GLU A 68 -18.65 4.83 -18.08
N LEU A 69 -19.76 5.17 -17.42
CA LEU A 69 -20.77 4.25 -16.87
C LEU A 69 -22.04 4.23 -17.72
#